data_AF-A0A5J9WDJ2-F1
#
_entry.id   AF-A0A5J9WDJ2-F1
#
_cell.length_a   1.000
_cell.length_b   1.000
_cell.length_c   1.000
_cell.angle_alpha   90.00
_cell.angle_beta   90.00
_cell.angle_gamma   90.00
#
_symmetry.space_group_name_H-M   'P 1'
#
loop_
_entity.id
_entity.type
_entity.pdbx_description
1 polymer ?
#
loop_
_entity_poly.entity_id
_entity_poly.type
_entity_poly.pdbx_seq_one_letter_code
_entity_poly.pdbx_strand_id
1 'polypeptide(L)'
;MQTLAPITPAFSLNHSRHQCPLSSVFADFRSVRETVHKSSTDAASSLLVTALNEGRDVILDGTLSWEPFVEQTIAMARAVHRQRYRMGVGYKKDDANGTVTQWRSQPGGRLRYCRDGELLGARRHAAAALPPPETRRPYRIEVVGVVCDAYLAVARGIRRAIITGRAVRVKSQLQSHKRFAAAFQRYSQLVDGARLYSTNSMGSAQLIAWKDGNSSLLVEPREIDCLDKVSNLNEDATSVHDLYPDGTTTCGQWRV
;
A
#
# COMPACT_ATOMS: atom_id res chain seq x y z
N MET A 1 56.36 54.67 -42.57
CA MET A 1 55.26 54.47 -41.60
C MET A 1 53.99 54.20 -42.39
N GLN A 2 53.14 53.31 -41.85
CA GLN A 2 51.91 52.72 -42.39
C GLN A 2 52.11 51.37 -43.09
N THR A 3 52.06 50.28 -42.32
CA THR A 3 50.92 49.35 -42.10
C THR A 3 50.64 48.41 -43.26
N LEU A 4 51.16 47.18 -43.15
CA LEU A 4 50.70 46.01 -43.90
C LEU A 4 50.05 45.04 -42.91
N ALA A 5 48.80 44.68 -43.19
CA ALA A 5 48.05 43.65 -42.50
C ALA A 5 48.59 42.24 -42.82
N PRO A 6 48.40 41.27 -41.91
CA PRO A 6 48.20 39.90 -42.31
C PRO A 6 46.80 39.40 -41.92
N ILE A 7 46.16 38.82 -42.93
CA ILE A 7 44.94 38.02 -42.90
C ILE A 7 45.16 36.84 -41.95
N THR A 8 44.33 36.71 -40.92
CA THR A 8 44.23 35.49 -40.10
C THR A 8 43.00 34.69 -40.52
N PRO A 9 43.12 33.38 -40.79
CA PRO A 9 41.96 32.56 -41.07
C PRO A 9 41.15 32.33 -39.79
N ALA A 10 39.84 32.54 -39.89
CA ALA A 10 38.86 32.22 -38.88
C ALA A 10 38.81 30.70 -38.65
N PHE A 11 39.15 30.25 -37.45
CA PHE A 11 38.77 28.92 -36.96
C PHE A 11 37.49 29.08 -36.13
N SER A 12 36.36 28.71 -36.73
CA SER A 12 35.09 28.53 -36.01
C SER A 12 35.18 27.23 -35.20
N LEU A 13 35.50 27.34 -33.91
CA LEU A 13 35.31 26.25 -32.96
C LEU A 13 33.83 26.23 -32.56
N ASN A 14 33.06 25.43 -33.31
CA ASN A 14 31.67 25.13 -33.02
C ASN A 14 31.63 24.36 -31.68
N HIS A 15 31.32 25.05 -30.59
CA HIS A 15 31.20 24.45 -29.27
C HIS A 15 29.86 23.71 -29.18
N SER A 16 29.80 22.53 -29.79
CA SER A 16 28.68 21.62 -29.64
C SER A 16 28.69 21.09 -28.20
N ARG A 17 28.01 21.81 -27.30
CA ARG A 17 27.65 21.28 -25.99
C ARG A 17 26.71 20.12 -26.22
N HIS A 18 27.24 18.90 -26.28
CA HIS A 18 26.46 17.71 -25.95
C HIS A 18 26.08 17.81 -24.48
N GLN A 19 24.97 18.49 -24.19
CA GLN A 19 24.23 18.27 -22.95
C GLN A 19 23.85 16.80 -22.92
N CYS A 20 24.59 16.00 -22.15
CA CYS A 20 24.16 14.66 -21.78
C CYS A 20 22.80 14.80 -21.09
N PRO A 21 21.71 14.24 -21.63
CA PRO A 21 20.38 14.43 -21.09
C PRO A 21 20.15 13.42 -19.96
N LEU A 22 21.03 13.40 -18.96
CA LEU A 22 20.85 12.58 -17.77
C LEU A 22 19.50 12.90 -17.11
N SER A 23 19.08 14.17 -17.13
CA SER A 23 17.74 14.58 -16.67
C SER A 23 16.59 13.90 -17.44
N SER A 24 16.71 13.74 -18.76
CA SER A 24 15.71 13.06 -19.61
C SER A 24 15.66 11.57 -19.31
N VAL A 25 16.81 10.90 -19.24
CA VAL A 25 16.89 9.46 -18.95
C VAL A 25 16.36 9.15 -17.54
N PHE A 26 16.66 10.00 -16.54
CA PHE A 26 16.13 9.88 -15.19
C PHE A 26 14.64 10.22 -15.08
N ALA A 27 14.09 11.05 -15.97
CA ALA A 27 12.65 11.33 -16.05
C ALA A 27 11.91 10.17 -16.72
N ASP A 28 12.44 9.63 -17.83
CA ASP A 28 11.90 8.47 -18.53
C ASP A 28 11.87 7.23 -17.63
N PHE A 29 12.95 6.98 -16.88
CA PHE A 29 12.98 5.85 -15.95
C PHE A 29 11.99 5.97 -14.78
N ARG A 30 11.71 7.20 -14.33
CA ARG A 30 10.65 7.47 -13.32
C ARG A 30 9.27 7.18 -13.89
N SER A 31 9.00 7.65 -15.11
CA SER A 31 7.74 7.42 -15.83
C SER A 31 7.48 5.93 -16.08
N VAL A 32 8.52 5.18 -16.51
CA VAL A 32 8.42 3.73 -16.70
C VAL A 32 8.17 3.00 -15.38
N ARG A 33 8.87 3.37 -14.29
CA ARG A 33 8.63 2.79 -12.96
C ARG A 33 7.20 3.05 -12.47
N GLU A 34 6.68 4.26 -12.64
CA GLU A 34 5.31 4.62 -12.26
C GLU A 34 4.28 3.83 -13.08
N THR A 35 4.52 3.66 -14.38
CA THR A 35 3.66 2.86 -15.27
C THR A 35 3.63 1.39 -14.87
N VAL A 36 4.80 0.79 -14.65
CA VAL A 36 4.91 -0.61 -14.19
C VAL A 36 4.28 -0.78 -12.82
N HIS A 37 4.49 0.17 -11.90
CA HIS A 37 3.86 0.16 -10.58
C HIS A 37 2.33 0.19 -10.67
N LYS A 38 1.77 1.03 -11.54
CA LYS A 38 0.32 1.11 -11.77
C LYS A 38 -0.23 -0.19 -12.37
N SER A 39 0.41 -0.69 -13.43
CA SER A 39 0.01 -1.96 -14.07
C SER A 39 0.02 -3.13 -13.07
N SER A 40 1.08 -3.23 -12.25
CA SER A 40 1.17 -4.25 -11.21
C SER A 40 0.09 -4.10 -10.14
N THR A 41 -0.22 -2.87 -9.75
CA THR A 41 -1.26 -2.58 -8.74
C THR A 41 -2.65 -2.93 -9.27
N ASP A 42 -2.94 -2.61 -10.53
CA ASP A 42 -4.20 -2.92 -11.19
C ASP A 42 -4.36 -4.44 -11.38
N ALA A 43 -3.29 -5.15 -11.75
CA ALA A 43 -3.29 -6.61 -11.87
C ALA A 43 -3.55 -7.29 -10.51
N ALA A 44 -2.86 -6.87 -9.45
CA ALA A 44 -3.07 -7.40 -8.10
C ALA A 44 -4.51 -7.15 -7.60
N SER A 45 -5.04 -5.95 -7.86
CA SER A 45 -6.41 -5.58 -7.53
C SER A 45 -7.45 -6.43 -8.26
N SER A 46 -7.21 -6.71 -9.55
CA SER A 46 -8.08 -7.58 -10.36
C SER A 46 -8.08 -9.03 -9.84
N LEU A 47 -6.90 -9.54 -9.46
CA LEU A 47 -6.76 -10.87 -8.86
C LEU A 47 -7.49 -10.97 -7.50
N LEU A 48 -7.38 -9.94 -6.66
CA LEU A 48 -8.10 -9.86 -5.39
C LEU A 48 -9.62 -9.97 -5.59
N VAL A 49 -10.19 -9.16 -6.49
CA VAL A 49 -11.63 -9.18 -6.78
C VAL A 49 -12.07 -10.54 -7.32
N THR A 50 -11.27 -11.12 -8.21
CA THR A 50 -11.56 -12.44 -8.79
C THR A 50 -11.56 -13.52 -7.71
N ALA A 51 -10.52 -13.56 -6.86
CA ALA A 51 -10.41 -14.53 -5.78
C ALA A 51 -11.56 -14.43 -4.77
N LEU A 52 -11.93 -13.21 -4.36
CA LEU A 52 -13.05 -12.98 -3.43
C LEU A 52 -14.39 -13.39 -4.06
N ASN A 53 -14.62 -13.06 -5.34
CA ASN A 53 -15.82 -13.47 -6.07
C ASN A 53 -15.94 -14.99 -6.24
N GLU A 54 -14.81 -15.70 -6.21
CA GLU A 54 -14.70 -17.16 -6.29
C GLU A 54 -14.68 -17.84 -4.91
N GLY A 55 -14.81 -17.09 -3.81
CA GLY A 55 -14.83 -17.67 -2.47
C GLY A 55 -13.50 -18.28 -2.04
N ARG A 56 -12.37 -17.89 -2.67
CA ARG A 56 -11.03 -18.36 -2.30
C ARG A 56 -10.51 -17.65 -1.06
N ASP A 57 -9.68 -18.34 -0.29
CA ASP A 57 -8.89 -17.69 0.77
C ASP A 57 -7.85 -16.76 0.16
N VAL A 58 -7.69 -15.58 0.77
CA VAL A 58 -6.82 -14.52 0.25
C VAL A 58 -5.92 -14.00 1.35
N ILE A 59 -4.62 -13.92 1.05
CA ILE A 59 -3.65 -13.15 1.81
C ILE A 59 -3.33 -11.90 1.00
N LEU A 60 -3.63 -10.72 1.56
CA LEU A 60 -3.29 -9.43 0.96
C LEU A 60 -2.08 -8.86 1.69
N ASP A 61 -0.93 -8.89 1.04
CA ASP A 61 0.29 -8.24 1.52
C ASP A 61 0.35 -6.80 0.99
N GLY A 62 0.30 -5.83 1.89
CA GLY A 62 0.33 -4.41 1.58
C GLY A 62 0.69 -3.57 2.79
N THR A 63 1.08 -2.31 2.57
CA THR A 63 1.47 -1.42 3.67
C THR A 63 0.30 -0.96 4.53
N LEU A 64 -0.94 -1.11 4.03
CA LEU A 64 -2.19 -0.69 4.68
C LEU A 64 -2.20 0.78 5.16
N SER A 65 -1.38 1.62 4.51
CA SER A 65 -1.21 3.04 4.87
C SER A 65 -2.29 3.95 4.32
N TRP A 66 -3.22 3.42 3.51
CA TRP A 66 -4.30 4.20 2.93
C TRP A 66 -5.64 3.63 3.36
N GLU A 67 -6.19 4.27 4.38
CA GLU A 67 -7.39 3.83 5.09
C GLU A 67 -8.61 3.60 4.18
N PRO A 68 -9.00 4.52 3.25
CA PRO A 68 -10.14 4.28 2.38
C PRO A 68 -10.06 2.99 1.55
N PHE A 69 -8.85 2.60 1.09
CA PHE A 69 -8.65 1.33 0.38
C PHE A 69 -8.93 0.14 1.29
N VAL A 70 -8.42 0.18 2.52
CA VAL A 70 -8.55 -0.92 3.47
C VAL A 70 -10.03 -1.10 3.85
N GLU A 71 -10.72 0.00 4.14
CA GLU A 71 -12.15 -0.02 4.46
C GLU A 71 -13.00 -0.54 3.31
N GLN A 72 -12.77 -0.06 2.08
CA GLN A 72 -13.49 -0.55 0.90
C GLN A 72 -13.23 -2.02 0.64
N THR A 73 -12.00 -2.49 0.86
CA THR A 73 -11.63 -3.88 0.69
C THR A 73 -12.31 -4.78 1.73
N ILE A 74 -12.35 -4.34 3.00
CA ILE A 74 -13.08 -5.04 4.06
C ILE A 74 -14.57 -5.08 3.74
N ALA A 75 -15.18 -3.95 3.38
CA ALA A 75 -16.59 -3.87 3.04
C ALA A 75 -16.95 -4.79 1.85
N MET A 76 -16.11 -4.82 0.81
CA MET A 76 -16.24 -5.74 -0.32
C MET A 76 -16.18 -7.19 0.15
N ALA A 77 -15.15 -7.58 0.90
CA ALA A 77 -14.98 -8.95 1.39
C ALA A 77 -16.16 -9.39 2.28
N ARG A 78 -16.73 -8.49 3.10
CA ARG A 78 -17.93 -8.77 3.88
C ARG A 78 -19.16 -9.02 3.01
N ALA A 79 -19.32 -8.29 1.91
CA ALA A 79 -20.52 -8.33 1.09
C ALA A 79 -20.45 -9.30 -0.11
N VAL A 80 -19.26 -9.79 -0.48
CA VAL A 80 -19.06 -10.62 -1.68
C VAL A 80 -19.83 -11.94 -1.67
N HIS A 81 -20.22 -12.44 -0.49
CA HIS A 81 -21.10 -13.60 -0.37
C HIS A 81 -22.53 -13.32 -0.86
N ARG A 82 -22.97 -12.05 -0.91
CA ARG A 82 -24.32 -11.63 -1.34
C ARG A 82 -24.37 -11.11 -2.77
N GLN A 83 -23.25 -10.60 -3.28
CA GLN A 83 -23.18 -9.96 -4.60
C GLN A 83 -21.77 -10.02 -5.18
N ARG A 84 -21.66 -9.95 -6.51
CA ARG A 84 -20.36 -9.89 -7.18
C ARG A 84 -19.86 -8.46 -7.35
N TYR A 85 -18.55 -8.31 -7.22
CA TYR A 85 -17.84 -7.05 -7.40
C TYR A 85 -17.05 -7.02 -8.72
N ARG A 86 -16.73 -5.82 -9.19
CA ARG A 86 -15.77 -5.57 -10.26
C ARG A 86 -14.78 -4.50 -9.80
N MET A 87 -13.61 -4.52 -10.43
CA MET A 87 -12.67 -3.39 -10.40
C MET A 87 -13.42 -2.09 -10.72
N GLY A 88 -13.31 -1.11 -9.83
CA GLY A 88 -13.75 0.26 -10.08
C GLY A 88 -12.75 1.02 -10.95
N VAL A 89 -12.85 2.34 -10.97
CA VAL A 89 -11.97 3.23 -11.77
C VAL A 89 -10.52 3.26 -11.28
N GLY A 90 -10.23 2.56 -10.17
CA GLY A 90 -8.93 2.52 -9.51
C GLY A 90 -8.66 3.81 -8.73
N TYR A 91 -7.39 4.02 -8.39
CA TYR A 91 -6.90 5.19 -7.66
C TYR A 91 -7.06 6.48 -8.49
N LYS A 92 -8.28 7.00 -8.57
CA LYS A 92 -8.60 8.32 -9.14
C LYS A 92 -9.37 9.09 -8.06
N LYS A 93 -8.78 10.18 -7.59
CA LYS A 93 -9.50 11.16 -6.79
C LYS A 93 -10.55 11.78 -7.70
N ASP A 94 -11.81 11.75 -7.28
CA ASP A 94 -12.83 12.54 -7.94
C ASP A 94 -12.62 13.99 -7.49
N ASP A 95 -12.26 14.88 -8.43
CA ASP A 95 -11.83 16.26 -8.13
C ASP A 95 -12.94 17.11 -7.48
N ALA A 96 -14.20 16.67 -7.58
CA ALA A 96 -15.35 17.36 -7.00
C ALA A 96 -15.68 16.97 -5.55
N ASN A 97 -15.33 15.75 -5.10
CA ASN A 97 -15.81 15.22 -3.81
C ASN A 97 -14.77 14.43 -3.01
N GLY A 98 -13.53 14.33 -3.49
CA GLY A 98 -12.42 13.62 -2.83
C GLY A 98 -12.62 12.10 -2.64
N THR A 99 -13.76 11.57 -3.08
CA THR A 99 -14.17 10.18 -2.87
C THR A 99 -13.48 9.29 -3.90
N VAL A 100 -12.60 8.40 -3.46
CA VAL A 100 -11.96 7.41 -4.34
C VAL A 100 -12.78 6.13 -4.29
N THR A 101 -13.25 5.61 -5.43
CA THR A 101 -14.00 4.34 -5.50
C THR A 101 -13.17 3.27 -6.18
N GLN A 102 -12.60 2.36 -5.39
CA GLN A 102 -11.74 1.31 -5.91
C GLN A 102 -12.52 0.09 -6.43
N TRP A 103 -13.66 -0.22 -5.82
CA TRP A 103 -14.48 -1.38 -6.18
C TRP A 103 -15.93 -0.95 -6.41
N ARG A 104 -16.61 -1.55 -7.39
CA ARG A 104 -18.02 -1.26 -7.70
C ARG A 104 -18.85 -2.53 -7.62
N SER A 105 -19.98 -2.46 -6.91
CA SER A 105 -21.01 -3.50 -6.93
C SER A 105 -21.61 -3.58 -8.34
N GLN A 106 -21.75 -4.79 -8.89
CA GLN A 106 -22.35 -4.93 -10.22
C GLN A 106 -23.88 -4.78 -10.13
N PRO A 107 -24.50 -3.80 -10.84
CA PRO A 107 -25.96 -3.70 -10.93
C PRO A 107 -26.51 -4.98 -11.57
N GLY A 108 -27.52 -5.60 -10.97
CA GLY A 108 -28.02 -6.92 -11.39
C GLY A 108 -27.20 -8.11 -10.88
N GLY A 109 -26.13 -7.87 -10.14
CA GLY A 109 -25.32 -8.88 -9.44
C GLY A 109 -25.89 -9.32 -8.08
N ARG A 110 -27.13 -8.95 -7.76
CA ARG A 110 -27.92 -9.70 -6.78
C ARG A 110 -28.21 -11.02 -7.46
N LEU A 111 -27.72 -12.12 -6.91
CA LEU A 111 -27.96 -13.42 -7.50
C LEU A 111 -29.47 -13.66 -7.52
N ARG A 112 -30.08 -13.54 -8.70
CA ARG A 112 -31.45 -13.97 -8.93
C ARG A 112 -31.39 -15.48 -9.06
N TYR A 113 -31.98 -16.19 -8.12
CA TYR A 113 -32.35 -17.57 -8.36
C TYR A 113 -33.74 -17.58 -8.98
N CYS A 114 -33.88 -18.33 -10.06
CA CYS A 114 -35.18 -18.85 -10.47
C CYS A 114 -35.65 -19.78 -9.34
N ARG A 115 -36.89 -19.59 -8.89
CA ARG A 115 -37.47 -20.35 -7.76
C ARG A 115 -37.54 -21.85 -8.04
N ASP A 116 -37.48 -22.27 -9.30
CA ASP A 116 -37.63 -23.66 -9.70
C ASP A 116 -36.53 -24.01 -10.71
N GLY A 117 -35.77 -25.07 -10.41
CA GLY A 117 -34.49 -25.41 -11.03
C GLY A 117 -34.53 -25.83 -12.49
N GLU A 118 -34.77 -24.89 -13.42
CA GLU A 118 -34.44 -25.07 -14.84
C GLU A 118 -33.47 -24.01 -15.34
N LEU A 119 -32.34 -24.50 -15.86
CA LEU A 119 -31.26 -23.71 -16.44
C LEU A 119 -31.64 -23.25 -17.85
N LEU A 120 -32.36 -22.12 -17.96
CA LEU A 120 -32.63 -21.50 -19.25
C LEU A 120 -31.44 -20.63 -19.71
N GLY A 121 -30.62 -21.21 -20.59
CA GLY A 121 -30.03 -20.52 -21.74
C GLY A 121 -28.89 -19.54 -21.50
N ALA A 122 -27.66 -20.05 -21.38
CA ALA A 122 -26.47 -19.39 -21.96
C ALA A 122 -25.35 -20.41 -22.15
N ARG A 123 -25.04 -20.71 -23.41
CA ARG A 123 -23.99 -21.65 -23.81
C ARG A 123 -22.62 -20.97 -23.75
N ARG A 124 -21.61 -21.75 -23.33
CA ARG A 124 -20.15 -21.66 -23.59
C ARG A 124 -19.36 -20.60 -22.79
N HIS A 125 -18.93 -20.99 -21.59
CA HIS A 125 -17.56 -21.40 -21.26
C HIS A 125 -17.55 -21.75 -19.77
N ALA A 126 -17.45 -23.05 -19.48
CA ALA A 126 -17.49 -23.57 -18.12
C ALA A 126 -16.21 -23.16 -17.35
N ALA A 127 -16.21 -21.98 -16.77
CA ALA A 127 -15.54 -21.79 -15.48
C ALA A 127 -16.34 -22.62 -14.47
N ALA A 128 -15.68 -23.55 -13.79
CA ALA A 128 -16.29 -24.49 -12.84
C ALA A 128 -17.42 -23.81 -12.07
N ALA A 129 -18.64 -24.36 -12.22
CA ALA A 129 -19.86 -23.77 -11.71
C ALA A 129 -19.75 -23.62 -10.19
N LEU A 130 -19.37 -22.42 -9.75
CA LEU A 130 -19.22 -22.09 -8.36
C LEU A 130 -20.57 -22.29 -7.67
N PRO A 131 -20.60 -22.86 -6.45
CA PRO A 131 -21.83 -23.29 -5.84
C PRO A 131 -22.79 -22.10 -5.63
N PRO A 132 -24.10 -22.36 -5.62
CA PRO A 132 -25.12 -21.33 -5.48
C PRO A 132 -24.81 -20.49 -4.23
N PRO A 133 -24.84 -19.15 -4.31
CA PRO A 133 -24.64 -18.19 -3.22
C PRO A 133 -25.24 -18.51 -1.84
N GLU A 134 -26.29 -19.33 -1.76
CA GLU A 134 -26.89 -19.78 -0.50
C GLU A 134 -25.95 -20.72 0.29
N THR A 135 -24.88 -21.20 -0.34
CA THR A 135 -23.82 -22.00 0.30
C THR A 135 -22.58 -21.18 0.68
N ARG A 136 -22.47 -19.90 0.25
CA ARG A 136 -21.27 -19.11 0.48
C ARG A 136 -21.30 -18.47 1.85
N ARG A 137 -20.36 -18.88 2.70
CA ARG A 137 -20.18 -18.29 4.03
C ARG A 137 -19.52 -16.91 3.91
N PRO A 138 -19.89 -15.94 4.77
CA PRO A 138 -19.15 -14.69 4.89
C PRO A 138 -17.68 -14.95 5.22
N TYR A 139 -16.77 -14.12 4.67
CA TYR A 139 -15.37 -14.18 5.04
C TYR A 139 -15.17 -13.82 6.52
N ARG A 140 -14.34 -14.62 7.20
CA ARG A 140 -13.64 -14.19 8.41
C ARG A 140 -12.42 -13.40 7.99
N ILE A 141 -12.31 -12.16 8.46
CA ILE A 141 -11.27 -11.21 8.08
C ILE A 141 -10.32 -11.04 9.26
N GLU A 142 -9.04 -11.29 9.03
CA GLU A 142 -7.97 -11.02 9.98
C GLU A 142 -7.02 -9.95 9.45
N VAL A 143 -6.58 -9.03 10.30
CA VAL A 143 -5.51 -8.07 10.01
C VAL A 143 -4.30 -8.42 10.86
N VAL A 144 -3.16 -8.60 10.20
CA VAL A 144 -1.86 -8.79 10.87
C VAL A 144 -0.98 -7.59 10.52
N GLY A 145 -0.72 -6.76 11.51
CA GLY A 145 0.11 -5.58 11.43
C GLY A 145 1.51 -5.82 11.98
N VAL A 146 2.49 -5.12 11.41
CA VAL A 146 3.84 -5.03 11.99
C VAL A 146 4.21 -3.55 12.12
N VAL A 147 4.60 -3.14 13.31
CA VAL A 147 5.14 -1.81 13.59
C VAL A 147 6.61 -1.93 13.98
N CYS A 148 7.37 -0.92 13.61
CA CYS A 148 8.69 -0.67 14.16
C CYS A 148 8.89 0.83 14.29
N ASP A 149 9.79 1.19 15.19
CA ASP A 149 10.34 2.52 15.26
C ASP A 149 10.85 2.99 13.88
N ALA A 150 10.60 4.27 13.59
CA ALA A 150 10.91 4.86 12.31
C ALA A 150 12.42 4.97 12.02
N TYR A 151 13.26 5.26 13.03
CA TYR A 151 14.72 5.29 12.86
C TYR A 151 15.25 3.89 12.48
N LEU A 152 14.82 2.84 13.18
CA LEU A 152 15.22 1.48 12.81
C LEU A 152 14.71 1.07 11.43
N ALA A 153 13.48 1.45 11.08
CA ALA A 153 12.93 1.17 9.76
C ALA A 153 13.79 1.77 8.64
N VAL A 154 14.24 3.02 8.82
CA VAL A 154 15.09 3.73 7.87
C VAL A 154 16.49 3.10 7.82
N ALA A 155 17.10 2.82 8.97
CA ALA A 155 18.41 2.16 9.03
C ALA A 155 18.40 0.78 8.35
N ARG A 156 17.37 -0.03 8.61
CA ARG A 156 17.15 -1.33 7.93
C ARG A 156 16.93 -1.15 6.43
N GLY A 157 16.19 -0.11 6.03
CA GLY A 157 15.96 0.25 4.64
C GLY A 157 17.26 0.60 3.89
N ILE A 158 18.13 1.40 4.50
CA ILE A 158 19.45 1.75 3.96
C ILE A 158 20.32 0.50 3.84
N ARG A 159 20.41 -0.33 4.89
CA ARG A 159 21.16 -1.59 4.85
C ARG A 159 20.67 -2.51 3.73
N ARG A 160 19.35 -2.67 3.58
CA ARG A 160 18.76 -3.46 2.49
C ARG A 160 19.08 -2.86 1.12
N ALA A 161 19.07 -1.54 0.98
CA ALA A 161 19.42 -0.87 -0.27
C ALA A 161 20.87 -1.15 -0.68
N ILE A 162 21.81 -1.13 0.27
CA ILE A 162 23.22 -1.49 0.03
C ILE A 162 23.36 -2.94 -0.44
N ILE A 163 22.66 -3.88 0.21
CA ILE A 163 22.77 -5.32 -0.07
C ILE A 163 22.07 -5.71 -1.38
N THR A 164 20.87 -5.17 -1.63
CA THR A 164 19.97 -5.64 -2.70
C THR A 164 19.85 -4.67 -3.87
N GLY A 165 20.39 -3.46 -3.75
CA GLY A 165 20.18 -2.36 -4.70
C GLY A 165 18.78 -1.71 -4.64
N ARG A 166 17.89 -2.14 -3.73
CA ARG A 166 16.49 -1.67 -3.65
C ARG A 166 16.29 -0.63 -2.54
N ALA A 167 16.33 0.64 -2.93
CA ALA A 167 16.09 1.77 -2.05
C ALA A 167 14.60 2.17 -1.97
N VAL A 168 14.19 2.66 -0.80
CA VAL A 168 12.89 3.31 -0.56
C VAL A 168 13.17 4.74 -0.13
N ARG A 169 12.38 5.70 -0.64
CA ARG A 169 12.51 7.11 -0.24
C ARG A 169 12.07 7.27 1.22
N VAL A 170 12.92 7.87 2.06
CA VAL A 170 12.69 8.03 3.50
C VAL A 170 11.33 8.67 3.78
N LYS A 171 11.01 9.81 3.16
CA LYS A 171 9.70 10.48 3.33
C LYS A 171 8.51 9.56 3.05
N SER A 172 8.56 8.78 1.96
CA SER A 172 7.48 7.83 1.62
C SER A 172 7.37 6.70 2.64
N GLN A 173 8.50 6.23 3.19
CA GLN A 173 8.54 5.23 4.25
C GLN A 173 7.92 5.79 5.55
N LEU A 174 8.31 6.99 5.98
CA LEU A 174 7.78 7.67 7.16
C LEU A 174 6.27 7.92 7.05
N GLN A 175 5.81 8.42 5.91
CA GLN A 175 4.37 8.59 5.62
C GLN A 175 3.60 7.28 5.73
N SER A 176 4.18 6.19 5.24
CA SER A 176 3.53 4.87 5.28
C SER A 176 3.41 4.36 6.72
N HIS A 177 4.47 4.53 7.53
CA HIS A 177 4.48 4.15 8.95
C HIS A 177 3.44 4.95 9.73
N LYS A 178 3.47 6.27 9.60
CA LYS A 178 2.56 7.19 10.29
C LYS A 178 1.10 6.86 10.01
N ARG A 179 0.74 6.74 8.73
CA ARG A 179 -0.65 6.49 8.33
C ARG A 179 -1.14 5.10 8.74
N PHE A 180 -0.29 4.07 8.65
CA PHE A 180 -0.66 2.74 9.13
C PHE A 180 -0.90 2.76 10.64
N ALA A 181 0.04 3.33 11.40
CA ALA A 181 -0.06 3.41 12.85
C ALA A 181 -1.32 4.16 13.31
N ALA A 182 -1.62 5.31 12.69
CA ALA A 182 -2.81 6.09 12.97
C ALA A 182 -4.13 5.35 12.66
N ALA A 183 -4.14 4.46 11.67
CA ALA A 183 -5.36 3.78 11.22
C ALA A 183 -5.57 2.39 11.87
N PHE A 184 -4.55 1.78 12.48
CA PHE A 184 -4.60 0.39 12.96
C PHE A 184 -5.76 0.14 13.93
N GLN A 185 -6.01 1.06 14.88
CA GLN A 185 -7.10 0.91 15.83
C GLN A 185 -8.46 0.82 15.12
N ARG A 186 -8.69 1.64 14.10
CA ARG A 186 -9.92 1.58 13.29
C ARG A 186 -10.00 0.28 12.49
N TYR A 187 -8.90 -0.17 11.90
CA TYR A 187 -8.87 -1.47 11.21
C TYR A 187 -9.27 -2.61 12.15
N SER A 188 -8.77 -2.61 13.39
CA SER A 188 -9.11 -3.64 14.37
C SER A 188 -10.60 -3.70 14.72
N GLN A 189 -11.33 -2.60 14.55
CA GLN A 189 -12.78 -2.55 14.81
C GLN A 189 -13.59 -3.15 13.64
N LEU A 190 -13.08 -3.08 12.41
CA LEU A 190 -13.78 -3.50 11.19
C LEU A 190 -13.65 -5.01 10.89
N VAL A 191 -12.67 -5.68 11.50
CA VAL A 191 -12.30 -7.08 11.21
C VAL A 191 -12.59 -8.00 12.39
N ASP A 192 -12.60 -9.32 12.13
CA ASP A 192 -12.90 -10.33 13.15
C ASP A 192 -11.69 -10.62 14.04
N GLY A 193 -10.49 -10.58 13.48
CA GLY A 193 -9.24 -10.77 14.22
C GLY A 193 -8.23 -9.69 13.89
N ALA A 194 -7.51 -9.21 14.90
CA ALA A 194 -6.40 -8.29 14.69
C ALA A 194 -5.20 -8.75 15.51
N ARG A 195 -4.00 -8.70 14.93
CA ARG A 195 -2.74 -8.91 15.64
C ARG A 195 -1.76 -7.82 15.22
N LEU A 196 -1.09 -7.20 16.17
CA LEU A 196 -0.03 -6.22 15.93
C LEU A 196 1.26 -6.72 16.53
N TYR A 197 2.30 -6.75 15.73
CA TYR A 197 3.63 -7.15 16.15
C TYR A 197 4.61 -5.98 16.14
N SER A 198 5.46 -5.89 17.17
CA SER A 198 6.63 -5.01 17.21
C SER A 198 7.88 -5.77 16.76
N THR A 199 8.73 -5.10 15.98
CA THR A 199 10.07 -5.62 15.63
C THR A 199 11.19 -4.73 16.14
N ASN A 200 10.97 -4.06 17.27
CA ASN A 200 11.96 -3.17 17.89
C ASN A 200 13.06 -3.91 18.66
N SER A 201 12.78 -5.11 19.17
CA SER A 201 13.78 -5.97 19.80
C SER A 201 14.60 -6.74 18.77
N MET A 202 15.85 -7.09 19.12
CA MET A 202 16.60 -8.08 18.35
C MET A 202 15.95 -9.46 18.51
N GLY A 203 15.75 -10.19 17.40
CA GLY A 203 15.15 -11.53 17.40
C GLY A 203 13.75 -11.58 16.79
N SER A 204 12.84 -12.32 17.43
CA SER A 204 11.47 -12.54 16.95
C SER A 204 10.56 -11.34 17.17
N ALA A 205 9.59 -11.15 16.27
CA ALA A 205 8.56 -10.14 16.44
C ALA A 205 7.71 -10.40 17.70
N GLN A 206 7.45 -9.36 18.48
CA GLN A 206 6.69 -9.44 19.74
C GLN A 206 5.23 -9.07 19.49
N LEU A 207 4.27 -9.85 20.00
CA LEU A 207 2.85 -9.50 19.91
C LEU A 207 2.53 -8.40 20.93
N ILE A 208 2.09 -7.23 20.45
CA ILE A 208 1.85 -6.05 21.29
C ILE A 208 0.39 -5.60 21.32
N ALA A 209 -0.43 -6.07 20.39
CA ALA A 209 -1.88 -5.92 20.46
C ALA A 209 -2.59 -7.09 19.77
N TRP A 210 -3.74 -7.51 20.30
CA TRP A 210 -4.54 -8.55 19.69
C TRP A 210 -6.04 -8.45 19.99
N LYS A 211 -6.83 -8.95 19.06
CA LYS A 211 -8.29 -9.08 19.15
C LYS A 211 -8.69 -10.39 18.50
N ASP A 212 -9.68 -11.06 19.09
CA ASP A 212 -10.35 -12.19 18.45
C ASP A 212 -11.88 -12.09 18.58
N GLY A 213 -12.58 -12.34 17.49
CA GLY A 213 -14.02 -12.20 17.36
C GLY A 213 -14.53 -10.80 17.73
N ASN A 214 -15.46 -10.74 18.68
CA ASN A 214 -16.09 -9.50 19.13
C ASN A 214 -15.40 -8.89 20.37
N SER A 215 -14.22 -9.37 20.76
CA SER A 215 -13.51 -8.78 21.90
C SER A 215 -13.05 -7.35 21.61
N SER A 216 -12.81 -6.57 22.66
CA SER A 216 -12.00 -5.36 22.54
C SER A 216 -10.56 -5.70 22.16
N LEU A 217 -9.85 -4.74 21.58
CA LEU A 217 -8.40 -4.84 21.33
C LEU A 217 -7.67 -4.85 22.67
N LEU A 218 -6.95 -5.94 22.97
CA LEU A 218 -6.04 -6.03 24.10
C LEU A 218 -4.67 -5.53 23.66
N VAL A 219 -3.99 -4.79 24.54
CA VAL A 219 -2.70 -4.14 24.25
C VAL A 219 -1.71 -4.43 25.36
N GLU A 220 -0.44 -4.63 25.00
CA GLU A 220 0.69 -4.65 25.93
C GLU A 220 1.07 -3.20 26.25
N PRO A 221 0.76 -2.68 27.45
CA PRO A 221 0.85 -1.24 27.73
C PRO A 221 2.24 -0.65 27.54
N ARG A 222 3.30 -1.44 27.72
CA ARG A 222 4.69 -0.96 27.61
C ARG A 222 5.20 -0.86 26.17
N GLU A 223 4.59 -1.59 25.25
CA GLU A 223 5.07 -1.70 23.87
C GLU A 223 4.15 -0.99 22.88
N ILE A 224 2.88 -0.75 23.26
CA ILE A 224 1.90 -0.05 22.42
C ILE A 224 2.25 1.44 22.22
N ASP A 225 2.97 2.06 23.15
CA ASP A 225 3.44 3.46 23.06
C ASP A 225 4.19 3.74 21.75
N CYS A 226 4.88 2.74 21.19
CA CYS A 226 5.56 2.92 19.93
C CYS A 226 4.59 3.17 18.77
N LEU A 227 3.42 2.51 18.78
CA LEU A 227 2.38 2.73 17.77
C LEU A 227 1.91 4.18 17.81
N ASP A 228 1.66 4.71 19.02
CA ASP A 228 1.19 6.08 19.21
C ASP A 228 2.27 7.10 18.80
N LYS A 229 3.53 6.88 19.18
CA LYS A 229 4.65 7.74 18.75
C LYS A 229 4.82 7.73 17.22
N VAL A 230 4.75 6.55 16.60
CA VAL A 230 4.87 6.43 15.13
C VAL A 230 3.68 7.09 14.42
N SER A 231 2.47 7.04 14.97
CA SER A 231 1.30 7.74 14.41
C SER A 231 1.45 9.27 14.42
N ASN A 232 2.29 9.80 15.30
CA ASN A 232 2.52 11.24 15.49
C ASN A 232 3.89 11.71 14.97
N LEU A 233 4.64 10.86 14.26
CA LEU A 233 5.95 11.22 13.75
C LEU A 233 5.90 12.36 12.74
N ASN A 234 7.02 13.08 12.64
CA ASN A 234 7.24 14.09 11.62
C ASN A 234 7.73 13.44 10.32
N GLU A 235 6.88 13.40 9.31
CA GLU A 235 7.19 12.81 8.00
C GLU A 235 8.12 13.68 7.14
N ASP A 236 8.30 14.94 7.53
CA ASP A 236 9.18 15.93 6.90
C ASP A 236 10.49 16.13 7.68
N ALA A 237 10.78 15.24 8.65
CA ALA A 237 11.99 15.29 9.46
C ALA A 237 13.25 15.31 8.59
N THR A 238 14.13 16.28 8.86
CA THR A 238 15.44 16.41 8.21
C THR A 238 16.57 15.81 9.04
N SER A 239 16.34 15.57 10.33
CA SER A 239 17.26 14.90 11.25
C SER A 239 16.53 13.92 12.17
N VAL A 240 17.30 13.07 12.87
CA VAL A 240 16.75 12.10 13.84
C VAL A 240 16.10 12.82 15.03
N HIS A 241 16.56 14.02 15.39
CA HIS A 241 15.99 14.82 16.48
C HIS A 241 14.64 15.42 16.12
N ASP A 242 14.36 15.58 14.82
CA ASP A 242 13.10 16.14 14.33
C ASP A 242 12.03 15.06 14.12
N LEU A 243 12.36 13.79 14.38
CA LEU A 243 11.53 12.63 14.00
C LEU A 243 10.28 12.50 14.87
N TYR A 244 10.42 12.73 16.18
CA TYR A 244 9.31 12.68 17.13
C TYR A 244 9.10 14.07 17.80
N PRO A 245 7.85 14.48 18.07
CA PRO A 245 7.54 15.82 18.59
C PRO A 245 8.17 16.16 19.95
N ASP A 246 8.45 15.14 20.76
CA ASP A 246 9.06 15.25 22.10
C ASP A 246 10.60 15.32 22.06
N GLY A 247 11.20 15.33 20.85
CA GLY A 247 12.64 15.31 20.66
C GLY A 247 13.29 13.96 20.99
N THR A 248 12.48 12.93 21.30
CA THR A 248 13.02 11.58 21.43
C THR A 248 13.51 11.10 20.07
N THR A 249 14.53 10.25 20.07
CA THR A 249 15.10 9.69 18.84
C THR A 249 14.55 8.30 18.54
N THR A 250 13.79 7.72 19.47
CA THR A 250 13.29 6.34 19.41
C THR A 250 11.92 6.22 20.08
N CYS A 251 11.08 5.31 19.57
CA CYS A 251 9.75 5.06 20.13
C CYS A 251 9.75 4.16 21.38
N GLY A 252 10.91 3.65 21.82
CA GLY A 252 11.06 2.77 22.98
C GLY A 252 12.52 2.43 23.28
N GLN A 253 12.76 1.59 24.30
CA GLN A 253 14.10 1.04 24.58
C GLN A 253 14.42 -0.11 23.62
N TRP A 254 15.54 0.00 22.89
CA TRP A 254 16.11 -1.13 22.18
C TRP A 254 16.59 -2.16 23.20
N ARG A 255 15.91 -3.30 23.29
CA ARG A 255 16.48 -4.45 24.00
C ARG A 255 17.48 -5.10 23.06
N VAL A 256 18.76 -4.84 23.34
CA VAL A 256 19.92 -5.53 22.75
C VAL A 256 20.08 -6.89 23.42
#